data_AF-A0A512M4C1-F1
#
_entry.id   AF-A0A512M4C1-F1
#
_cell.length_a   1.000
_cell.length_b   1.000
_cell.length_c   1.000
_cell.angle_alpha   90.00
_cell.angle_beta   90.00
_cell.angle_gamma   90.00
#
_symmetry.space_group_name_H-M   'P 1'
#
loop_
_entity.id
_entity.type
_entity.pdbx_description
1 polymer ?
#
loop_
_entity_poly.entity_id
_entity_poly.type
_entity_poly.pdbx_seq_one_letter_code
_entity_poly.pdbx_strand_id
1 'polypeptide(L)'
;MIIRQFVFIGSLVANVIAAVFFLSMQFERIGGRRYDPSKPRDLGDLRRIIYSIKPLQVAMEEHRQHSRVYPEHFDELAPKLKEKHFLEEVTGSDYVPRLSFSGSDSDGYQIHIKLGWDPGLYFYSAKNEWVYDPGDGSDTTVIEP
;
A
#
# COMPACT_ATOMS: atom_id res chain seq x y z
N MET A 1 36.34 -14.95 -40.97
CA MET A 1 36.44 -14.53 -39.54
C MET A 1 35.42 -13.44 -39.17
N ILE A 2 35.18 -12.48 -40.06
CA ILE A 2 34.29 -11.31 -39.85
C ILE A 2 32.82 -11.67 -39.55
N ILE A 3 32.24 -12.68 -40.24
CA ILE A 3 30.82 -13.06 -40.06
C ILE A 3 30.51 -13.59 -38.65
N ARG A 4 31.46 -14.30 -38.00
CA ARG A 4 31.28 -14.82 -36.63
C ARG A 4 31.24 -13.71 -35.59
N GLN A 5 31.96 -12.61 -35.80
CA GLN A 5 31.95 -11.45 -34.90
C GLN A 5 30.61 -10.71 -34.94
N PHE A 6 29.99 -10.59 -36.12
CA PHE A 6 28.66 -9.96 -36.26
C PHE A 6 27.54 -10.77 -35.58
N VAL A 7 27.57 -12.10 -35.68
CA VAL A 7 26.60 -12.97 -35.01
C VAL A 7 26.74 -12.89 -33.48
N PHE A 8 27.96 -12.86 -32.97
CA PHE A 8 28.22 -12.74 -31.54
C PHE A 8 27.74 -11.38 -30.99
N ILE A 9 28.06 -10.27 -31.66
CA ILE A 9 27.63 -8.92 -31.27
C ILE A 9 26.09 -8.81 -31.30
N GLY A 10 25.46 -9.32 -32.36
CA GLY A 10 23.99 -9.33 -32.47
C GLY A 10 23.32 -10.10 -31.32
N SER A 11 23.86 -11.27 -30.96
CA SER A 11 23.34 -12.07 -29.83
C SER A 11 23.53 -11.37 -28.49
N LEU A 12 24.64 -10.66 -28.29
CA LEU A 12 24.92 -9.92 -27.06
C LEU A 12 23.93 -8.77 -26.88
N VAL A 13 23.70 -8.00 -27.95
CA VAL A 13 22.75 -6.87 -27.94
C VAL A 13 21.33 -7.36 -27.65
N ALA A 14 20.90 -8.46 -28.28
CA ALA A 14 19.58 -9.03 -28.04
C ALA A 14 19.38 -9.49 -26.58
N ASN A 15 20.39 -10.13 -25.99
CA ASN A 15 20.34 -10.56 -24.58
C ASN A 15 20.32 -9.37 -23.61
N VAL A 16 21.08 -8.31 -23.88
CA VAL A 16 21.07 -7.08 -23.07
C VAL A 16 19.69 -6.42 -23.11
N ILE A 17 19.07 -6.30 -24.29
CA ILE A 17 17.72 -5.74 -24.43
C ILE A 17 16.69 -6.59 -23.67
N ALA A 18 16.74 -7.92 -23.81
CA ALA A 18 15.85 -8.83 -23.10
C ALA A 18 16.04 -8.73 -21.57
N ALA A 19 17.27 -8.63 -21.09
CA ALA A 19 17.56 -8.47 -19.67
C ALA A 19 17.04 -7.12 -19.13
N VAL A 20 17.22 -6.01 -19.86
CA VAL A 20 16.68 -4.70 -19.47
C VAL A 20 15.15 -4.72 -19.43
N PHE A 21 14.50 -5.33 -20.43
CA PHE A 21 13.04 -5.46 -20.47
C PHE A 21 12.50 -6.35 -19.34
N PHE A 22 13.19 -7.44 -19.02
CA PHE A 22 12.82 -8.30 -17.91
C PHE A 22 12.98 -7.57 -16.57
N LEU A 23 14.09 -6.84 -16.39
CA LEU A 23 14.32 -6.02 -15.20
C LEU A 23 13.27 -4.91 -15.06
N SER A 24 12.90 -4.21 -16.13
CA SER A 24 11.87 -3.16 -16.06
C SER A 24 10.51 -3.72 -15.66
N MET A 25 10.11 -4.89 -16.18
CA MET A 25 8.87 -5.56 -15.75
C MET A 25 8.91 -6.01 -14.29
N GLN A 26 10.08 -6.42 -13.77
CA GLN A 26 10.22 -6.75 -12.35
C GLN A 26 10.22 -5.48 -11.48
N PHE A 27 10.80 -4.37 -11.94
CA PHE A 27 10.76 -3.10 -11.22
C PHE A 27 9.34 -2.55 -11.06
N GLU A 28 8.48 -2.67 -12.09
CA GLU A 28 7.06 -2.31 -11.97
C GLU A 28 6.32 -3.20 -10.96
N ARG A 29 6.70 -4.47 -10.83
CA ARG A 29 6.17 -5.36 -9.79
C ARG A 29 6.68 -5.04 -8.38
N ILE A 30 7.91 -4.55 -8.27
CA ILE A 30 8.53 -4.23 -6.96
C ILE A 30 8.09 -2.84 -6.46
N GLY A 31 7.93 -1.86 -7.37
CA GLY A 31 7.57 -0.48 -7.03
C GLY A 31 6.12 -0.29 -6.59
N GLY A 32 5.24 -1.21 -6.96
CA GLY A 32 3.80 -1.15 -6.71
C GLY A 32 3.06 -0.13 -7.57
N ARG A 33 1.72 -0.17 -7.50
CA ARG A 33 0.87 0.74 -8.29
C ARG A 33 0.82 2.10 -7.62
N ARG A 34 1.23 3.14 -8.35
CA ARG A 34 0.94 4.53 -8.00
C ARG A 34 -0.47 4.88 -8.44
N TYR A 35 -1.19 5.57 -7.57
CA TYR A 35 -2.52 6.10 -7.84
C TYR A 35 -2.42 7.59 -8.14
N ASP A 36 -3.23 8.07 -9.09
CA ASP A 36 -3.41 9.47 -9.38
C ASP A 36 -4.83 9.89 -8.93
N PRO A 37 -4.99 10.56 -7.77
CA PRO A 37 -6.30 10.94 -7.24
C PRO A 37 -7.12 11.86 -8.17
N SER A 38 -6.49 12.51 -9.16
CA SER A 38 -7.21 13.30 -10.16
C SER A 38 -7.99 12.44 -11.16
N LYS A 39 -7.65 11.15 -11.28
CA LYS A 39 -8.32 10.18 -12.15
C LYS A 39 -9.45 9.48 -11.38
N PRO A 40 -10.70 9.51 -11.89
CA PRO A 40 -11.85 8.90 -11.20
C PRO A 40 -11.66 7.41 -10.87
N ARG A 41 -10.96 6.67 -11.74
CA ARG A 41 -10.67 5.24 -11.52
C ARG A 41 -9.77 5.02 -10.31
N ASP A 42 -8.66 5.75 -10.24
CA ASP A 42 -7.67 5.59 -9.17
C ASP A 42 -8.22 6.10 -7.83
N LEU A 43 -8.97 7.21 -7.84
CA LEU A 43 -9.71 7.68 -6.67
C LEU A 43 -10.73 6.63 -6.18
N GLY A 44 -11.46 5.99 -7.09
CA GLY A 44 -12.40 4.92 -6.76
C GLY A 44 -11.72 3.69 -6.17
N ASP A 45 -10.53 3.34 -6.64
CA ASP A 45 -9.72 2.25 -6.07
C ASP A 45 -9.20 2.62 -4.66
N LEU A 46 -8.70 3.85 -4.45
CA LEU A 46 -8.28 4.34 -3.12
C LEU A 46 -9.44 4.33 -2.12
N ARG A 47 -10.63 4.80 -2.51
CA ARG A 47 -11.83 4.75 -1.66
C ARG A 47 -12.22 3.32 -1.30
N ARG A 48 -12.14 2.38 -2.25
CA ARG A 48 -12.43 0.96 -1.97
C ARG A 48 -11.49 0.40 -0.91
N ILE A 49 -10.21 0.77 -0.97
CA ILE A 49 -9.23 0.43 0.07
C ILE A 49 -9.65 1.03 1.40
N ILE A 50 -9.97 2.33 1.46
CA ILE A 50 -10.46 2.99 2.69
C ILE A 50 -11.65 2.24 3.29
N TYR A 51 -12.67 1.92 2.49
CA TYR A 51 -13.88 1.26 2.95
C TYR A 51 -13.61 -0.12 3.55
N SER A 52 -12.66 -0.87 2.99
CA SER A 52 -12.31 -2.20 3.49
C SER A 52 -11.69 -2.20 4.88
N ILE A 53 -11.16 -1.05 5.32
CA ILE A 53 -10.45 -0.89 6.60
C ILE A 53 -11.40 -0.42 7.71
N LYS A 54 -12.64 -0.06 7.37
CA LYS A 54 -13.64 0.41 8.34
C LYS A 54 -13.84 -0.55 9.52
N PRO A 55 -13.88 -1.88 9.36
CA PRO A 55 -13.97 -2.81 10.49
C PRO A 55 -12.80 -2.67 11.48
N LEU A 56 -11.58 -2.40 11.00
CA LEU A 56 -10.42 -2.15 11.85
C LEU A 56 -10.59 -0.85 12.66
N GLN A 57 -11.02 0.24 12.03
CA GLN A 57 -11.28 1.50 12.73
C GLN A 57 -12.32 1.34 13.84
N VAL A 58 -13.39 0.58 13.57
CA VAL A 58 -14.41 0.25 14.57
C VAL A 58 -13.80 -0.55 15.71
N ALA A 59 -13.03 -1.59 15.42
CA ALA A 59 -12.37 -2.42 16.43
C ALA A 59 -11.40 -1.61 17.31
N MET A 60 -10.68 -0.65 16.74
CA MET A 60 -9.80 0.29 17.46
C MET A 60 -10.58 1.15 18.46
N GLU A 61 -11.66 1.79 18.01
CA GLU A 61 -12.48 2.62 18.88
C GLU A 61 -13.19 1.82 19.97
N GLU A 62 -13.71 0.64 19.64
CA GLU A 62 -14.27 -0.25 20.65
C GLU A 62 -13.22 -0.68 21.67
N HIS A 63 -12.00 -1.04 21.25
CA HIS A 63 -10.93 -1.37 22.20
C HIS A 63 -10.67 -0.20 23.14
N ARG A 64 -10.54 1.03 22.61
CA ARG A 64 -10.34 2.23 23.43
C ARG A 64 -11.49 2.47 24.42
N GLN A 65 -12.73 2.25 24.00
CA GLN A 65 -13.88 2.42 24.90
C GLN A 65 -13.83 1.48 26.11
N HIS A 66 -13.31 0.25 25.93
CA HIS A 66 -13.18 -0.73 27.01
C HIS A 66 -11.92 -0.53 27.86
N SER A 67 -10.76 -0.36 27.22
CA SER A 67 -9.45 -0.33 27.88
C SER A 67 -8.98 1.08 28.26
N ARG A 68 -9.68 2.13 27.80
CA ARG A 68 -9.29 3.56 27.89
C ARG A 68 -8.02 3.94 27.13
N VAL A 69 -7.37 2.99 26.46
CA VAL A 69 -6.17 3.18 25.65
C VAL A 69 -6.36 2.51 24.28
N TYR A 70 -5.66 2.98 23.25
CA TYR A 70 -5.58 2.26 21.97
C TYR A 70 -4.68 1.03 22.09
N PRO A 71 -4.90 -0.03 21.29
CA PRO A 71 -4.05 -1.22 21.34
C PRO A 71 -2.63 -0.91 20.87
N GLU A 72 -1.64 -1.54 21.49
CA GLU A 72 -0.23 -1.45 21.11
C GLU A 72 0.13 -2.47 20.03
N HIS A 73 -0.68 -3.52 19.86
CA HIS A 73 -0.46 -4.60 18.91
C HIS A 73 -1.76 -5.04 18.21
N PHE A 74 -1.65 -5.48 16.94
CA PHE A 74 -2.81 -5.97 16.17
C PHE A 74 -3.49 -7.18 16.82
N ASP A 75 -2.73 -8.04 17.49
CA ASP A 75 -3.26 -9.26 18.12
C ASP A 75 -4.26 -8.96 19.26
N GLU A 76 -4.23 -7.75 19.83
CA GLU A 76 -5.22 -7.27 20.79
C GLU A 76 -6.60 -6.98 20.15
N LEU A 77 -6.64 -6.86 18.82
CA LEU A 77 -7.85 -6.70 18.01
C LEU A 77 -8.29 -7.99 17.33
N ALA A 78 -7.39 -8.99 17.22
CA ALA A 78 -7.62 -10.23 16.51
C ALA A 78 -8.89 -11.02 16.94
N PRO A 79 -9.32 -11.03 18.22
CA PRO A 79 -10.58 -11.69 18.60
C PRO A 79 -11.82 -11.03 17.98
N LYS A 80 -11.73 -9.74 17.65
CA LYS A 80 -12.84 -8.93 17.10
C LYS A 80 -12.83 -8.91 15.57
N LEU A 81 -11.65 -8.99 14.96
CA LEU A 81 -11.47 -9.05 13.51
C LEU A 81 -11.57 -10.51 13.05
N LYS A 82 -12.82 -11.00 12.94
CA LYS A 82 -13.13 -12.39 12.57
C LYS A 82 -12.58 -12.85 11.21
N GLU A 83 -12.19 -11.92 10.36
CA GLU A 83 -11.74 -12.19 8.99
C GLU A 83 -10.38 -11.51 8.78
N LYS A 84 -9.26 -12.21 8.88
CA LYS A 84 -7.95 -11.64 8.51
C LYS A 84 -7.86 -11.27 7.01
N HIS A 85 -8.82 -11.74 6.21
CA HIS A 85 -8.87 -11.62 4.77
C HIS A 85 -9.34 -10.25 4.25
N PHE A 86 -9.85 -9.34 5.10
CA PHE A 86 -10.35 -8.03 4.62
C PHE A 86 -9.29 -7.19 3.90
N LEU A 87 -8.00 -7.43 4.18
CA LEU A 87 -6.87 -6.80 3.48
C LEU A 87 -6.46 -7.53 2.19
N GLU A 88 -6.60 -8.85 2.19
CA GLU A 88 -6.18 -9.72 1.08
C GLU A 88 -7.14 -9.62 -0.11
N GLU A 89 -8.44 -9.47 0.15
CA GLU A 89 -9.47 -9.39 -0.90
C GLU A 89 -9.38 -8.11 -1.74
N VAL A 90 -8.85 -7.03 -1.18
CA VAL A 90 -8.96 -5.68 -1.75
C VAL A 90 -7.78 -5.34 -2.66
N THR A 91 -6.65 -5.98 -2.45
CA THR A 91 -5.38 -5.65 -3.11
C THR A 91 -4.96 -6.64 -4.19
N GLY A 92 -5.62 -7.81 -4.25
CA GLY A 92 -5.17 -8.91 -5.10
C GLY A 92 -3.89 -9.52 -4.54
N SER A 93 -3.71 -10.83 -4.75
CA SER A 93 -2.66 -11.67 -4.15
C SER A 93 -1.21 -11.17 -4.21
N ASP A 94 -0.93 -10.16 -5.03
CA ASP A 94 0.42 -9.70 -5.34
C ASP A 94 0.86 -8.49 -4.49
N TYR A 95 -0.07 -7.84 -3.77
CA TYR A 95 0.21 -6.64 -2.96
C TYR A 95 -0.48 -6.68 -1.60
N VAL A 96 -0.02 -7.53 -0.67
CA VAL A 96 -0.58 -7.52 0.69
C VAL A 96 -0.29 -6.16 1.35
N PRO A 97 -1.31 -5.33 1.62
CA PRO A 97 -1.08 -4.03 2.21
C PRO A 97 -0.58 -4.28 3.62
N ARG A 98 0.63 -3.78 3.91
CA ARG A 98 1.16 -3.85 5.26
C ARG A 98 0.46 -2.80 6.09
N LEU A 99 -0.26 -3.29 7.09
CA LEU A 99 -0.87 -2.48 8.12
C LEU A 99 0.15 -2.25 9.24
N SER A 100 0.41 -0.99 9.58
CA SER A 100 1.11 -0.62 10.80
C SER A 100 0.35 0.46 11.54
N PHE A 101 0.42 0.42 12.86
CA PHE A 101 -0.18 1.39 13.76
C PHE A 101 0.93 2.03 14.60
N SER A 102 0.81 3.33 14.81
CA SER A 102 1.60 4.07 15.80
C SER A 102 0.62 4.69 16.79
N GLY A 103 0.80 4.34 18.06
CA GLY A 103 0.12 4.98 19.18
C GLY A 103 1.20 5.43 20.15
N SER A 104 1.51 6.72 20.17
CA SER A 104 2.38 7.29 21.21
C SER A 104 1.60 8.01 22.29
N ASP A 105 0.34 8.38 22.05
CA ASP A 105 -0.43 9.25 22.93
C ASP A 105 -1.90 8.80 23.03
N SER A 106 -2.52 9.06 24.18
CA SER A 106 -3.94 8.76 24.48
C SER A 106 -4.95 9.36 23.51
N ASP A 107 -4.50 10.26 22.64
CA ASP A 107 -5.34 11.19 21.88
C ASP A 107 -5.58 10.71 20.43
N GLY A 108 -4.87 9.69 19.96
CA GLY A 108 -5.11 9.15 18.62
C GLY A 108 -4.22 7.99 18.20
N TYR A 109 -4.52 7.45 17.03
CA TYR A 109 -3.76 6.43 16.34
C TYR A 109 -3.62 6.78 14.86
N GLN A 110 -2.57 6.23 14.25
CA GLN A 110 -2.39 6.25 12.81
C GLN A 110 -2.58 4.84 12.25
N ILE A 111 -3.24 4.72 11.10
CA ILE A 111 -3.17 3.49 10.29
C ILE A 111 -2.36 3.82 9.05
N HIS A 112 -1.32 3.03 8.77
CA HIS A 112 -0.58 3.11 7.51
C HIS A 112 -0.80 1.84 6.68
N ILE A 113 -1.23 2.01 5.44
CA ILE A 113 -1.46 0.99 4.42
C ILE A 113 -0.48 1.21 3.30
N LYS A 114 0.50 0.32 3.19
CA LYS A 114 1.51 0.37 2.13
C LYS A 114 0.91 -0.12 0.80
N LEU A 115 0.89 0.73 -0.23
CA LEU A 115 0.29 0.45 -1.55
C LEU A 115 1.33 0.05 -2.61
N GLY A 116 2.61 0.25 -2.32
CA GLY A 116 3.73 -0.12 -3.17
C GLY A 116 5.04 -0.04 -2.39
N TRP A 117 6.17 0.14 -3.08
CA TRP A 117 7.44 0.39 -2.40
C TRP A 117 7.43 1.73 -1.65
N ASP A 118 6.97 2.77 -2.34
CA ASP A 118 6.87 4.14 -1.84
C ASP A 118 5.44 4.58 -1.48
N PRO A 119 4.41 4.40 -2.33
CA PRO A 119 3.11 4.99 -2.06
C PRO A 119 2.41 4.34 -0.86
N GLY A 120 1.72 5.17 -0.09
CA GLY A 120 1.04 4.77 1.13
C GLY A 120 -0.26 5.53 1.34
N LEU A 121 -1.17 4.91 2.07
CA LEU A 121 -2.42 5.52 2.50
C LEU A 121 -2.44 5.54 4.04
N TYR A 122 -2.66 6.72 4.60
CA TYR A 122 -2.53 6.98 6.03
C TYR A 122 -3.85 7.50 6.58
N PHE A 123 -4.35 6.88 7.66
CA PHE A 123 -5.45 7.43 8.44
C PHE A 123 -4.90 8.09 9.69
N TYR A 124 -5.38 9.29 10.00
CA TYR A 124 -5.07 10.00 11.24
C TYR A 124 -6.33 10.14 12.07
N SER A 125 -6.48 9.37 13.16
CA SER A 125 -7.72 9.36 13.94
C SER A 125 -8.03 10.71 14.59
N ALA A 126 -7.01 11.47 15.00
CA ALA A 126 -7.16 12.78 15.62
C ALA A 126 -7.82 13.82 14.68
N LYS A 127 -7.60 13.68 13.36
CA LYS A 127 -8.22 14.53 12.33
C LYS A 127 -9.41 13.87 11.64
N ASN A 128 -9.56 12.56 11.82
CA ASN A 128 -10.50 11.72 11.09
C ASN A 128 -10.31 11.84 9.55
N GLU A 129 -9.06 11.82 9.10
CA GLU A 129 -8.70 12.05 7.70
C GLU A 129 -7.88 10.89 7.14
N TRP A 130 -8.15 10.56 5.87
CA TRP A 130 -7.29 9.71 5.06
C TRP A 130 -6.42 10.55 4.14
N VAL A 131 -5.14 10.24 4.09
CA VAL A 131 -4.14 10.96 3.30
C VAL A 131 -3.41 9.95 2.44
N TYR A 132 -3.44 10.15 1.13
CA TYR A 132 -2.62 9.42 0.18
C TYR A 132 -1.29 10.14 -0.02
N ASP A 133 -0.21 9.40 0.14
CA ASP A 133 1.15 9.81 -0.17
C ASP A 133 1.64 9.01 -1.40
N PRO A 134 1.95 9.66 -2.53
CA PRO A 134 2.49 9.00 -3.71
C PRO A 134 3.94 8.50 -3.52
N GLY A 135 4.66 9.00 -2.51
CA GLY A 135 6.00 8.55 -2.16
C GLY A 135 7.10 8.96 -3.13
N ASP A 136 6.84 9.92 -4.03
CA ASP A 136 7.80 10.46 -5.01
C ASP A 136 8.22 11.90 -4.74
N GLY A 137 7.86 12.43 -3.56
CA GLY A 137 8.13 13.80 -3.14
C GLY A 137 7.10 14.83 -3.63
N SER A 138 6.06 14.41 -4.36
CA SER A 138 4.90 15.26 -4.64
C SER A 138 3.98 15.40 -3.43
N ASP A 139 3.06 16.37 -3.49
CA ASP A 139 2.18 16.69 -2.37
C ASP A 139 1.21 15.54 -2.05
N THR A 140 0.98 15.33 -0.76
CA THR A 140 -0.02 14.38 -0.27
C THR A 140 -1.43 14.87 -0.58
N THR A 141 -2.37 13.95 -0.82
CA THR A 141 -3.78 14.29 -1.11
C THR A 141 -4.70 13.72 -0.05
N VAL A 142 -5.60 14.54 0.49
CA VAL A 142 -6.68 14.06 1.38
C VAL A 142 -7.71 13.31 0.54
N ILE A 143 -8.02 12.08 0.94
CA ILE A 143 -9.01 11.23 0.27
C ILE A 143 -10.25 11.16 1.14
N GLU A 144 -11.34 11.76 0.67
CA GLU A 144 -12.64 11.60 1.30
C GLU A 144 -13.15 10.17 1.06
N PRO A 145 -13.52 9.42 2.12
CA PRO A 145 -14.10 8.09 2.01
C PRO A 145 -15.30 8.06 1.06
#